data_AF-A0A4U0U3H4-F1
#
_entry.id   AF-A0A4U0U3H4-F1
#
_cell.length_a   1.000
_cell.length_b   1.000
_cell.length_c   1.000
_cell.angle_alpha   90.00
_cell.angle_beta   90.00
_cell.angle_gamma   90.00
#
_symmetry.space_group_name_H-M   'P 1'
#
loop_
_entity.id
_entity.type
_entity.pdbx_description
1 polymer ?
#
loop_
_entity_poly.entity_id
_entity_poly.type
_entity_poly.pdbx_seq_one_letter_code
_entity_poly.pdbx_strand_id
1 'polypeptide(L)'
;MGASALPNERPRPHGRNKPRAPSGRRGYQVRATQITRAWSLVTPVLTVDLEGCQRDRKSFVGSISICNEQEQAVYDVYGDHGGFRTKDQFITGLPPKSLNLGVDWADLNPKNGAKPIKEVLENVAKLFEGRTVVFHDYKSDRRMMDASSAMCGVQIPWDTVTVRDTQRFSGYQKYACGSNGPALKVLAQQVLNIQGFQENGHRSLTDAVATYRLYAREKRAFEEEFGAS
;
A
#
# COMPACT_ATOMS: atom_id res chain seq x y z
N MET A 1 3.79 1.76 92.18
CA MET A 1 3.74 0.45 91.51
C MET A 1 3.04 0.67 90.18
N GLY A 2 3.82 0.71 89.10
CA GLY A 2 3.41 1.26 87.81
C GLY A 2 2.66 0.25 86.94
N ALA A 3 1.58 0.73 86.32
CA ALA A 3 0.90 0.07 85.21
C ALA A 3 1.72 0.29 83.92
N SER A 4 1.92 -0.77 83.13
CA SER A 4 2.49 -0.65 81.80
C SER A 4 1.63 -1.42 80.80
N ALA A 5 1.18 -0.67 79.78
CA ALA A 5 0.29 -1.11 78.71
C ALA A 5 1.05 -1.95 77.67
N LEU A 6 0.39 -3.00 77.17
CA LEU A 6 0.87 -3.80 76.04
C LEU A 6 0.63 -3.04 74.72
N PRO A 7 1.63 -2.91 73.82
CA PRO A 7 1.42 -2.33 72.51
C PRO A 7 0.85 -3.33 71.50
N ASN A 8 -0.04 -2.80 70.67
CA ASN A 8 -0.79 -3.45 69.60
C ASN A 8 0.07 -3.49 68.30
N GLU A 9 0.67 -4.64 67.98
CA GLU A 9 1.41 -4.81 66.72
C GLU A 9 0.48 -5.28 65.58
N ARG A 10 0.27 -4.41 64.60
CA ARG A 10 -0.36 -4.76 63.31
C ARG A 10 0.65 -5.53 62.43
N PRO A 11 0.23 -6.57 61.68
CA PRO A 11 1.12 -7.25 60.76
C PRO A 11 1.45 -6.37 59.54
N ARG A 12 2.74 -6.25 59.21
CA ARG A 12 3.24 -5.59 58.00
C ARG A 12 2.96 -6.48 56.78
N PRO A 13 2.35 -5.99 55.67
CA PRO A 13 2.24 -6.77 54.46
C PRO A 13 3.61 -6.88 53.81
N HIS A 14 4.16 -8.09 53.76
CA HIS A 14 5.32 -8.41 52.93
C HIS A 14 4.91 -8.34 51.46
N GLY A 15 5.14 -7.19 50.84
CA GLY A 15 5.04 -7.00 49.40
C GLY A 15 6.09 -7.84 48.68
N ARG A 16 5.75 -9.07 48.31
CA ARG A 16 6.44 -9.78 47.23
C ARG A 16 6.02 -9.11 45.93
N ASN A 17 6.81 -8.13 45.48
CA ASN A 17 6.80 -7.69 44.09
C ASN A 17 7.17 -8.89 43.22
N LYS A 18 6.15 -9.61 42.73
CA LYS A 18 6.31 -10.47 41.56
C LYS A 18 6.88 -9.57 40.46
N PRO A 19 7.94 -9.97 39.74
CA PRO A 19 8.36 -9.21 38.57
C PRO A 19 7.15 -9.08 37.65
N ARG A 20 6.69 -7.84 37.44
CA ARG A 20 5.72 -7.52 36.40
C ARG A 20 6.35 -8.06 35.11
N ALA A 21 5.65 -8.97 34.44
CA ALA A 21 6.01 -9.38 33.10
C ALA A 21 6.32 -8.11 32.30
N PRO A 22 7.41 -8.09 31.51
CA PRO A 22 7.74 -6.93 30.70
C PRO A 22 6.49 -6.62 29.87
N SER A 23 5.95 -5.41 30.04
CA SER A 23 4.89 -4.89 29.19
C SER A 23 5.36 -5.06 27.76
N GLY A 24 4.76 -6.02 27.04
CA GLY A 24 5.19 -6.41 25.71
C GLY A 24 5.37 -5.16 24.86
N ARG A 25 6.57 -4.96 24.31
CA ARG A 25 6.75 -3.99 23.23
C ARG A 25 5.68 -4.33 22.21
N ARG A 26 4.72 -3.43 21.97
CA ARG A 26 3.81 -3.58 20.83
C ARG A 26 4.70 -3.73 19.61
N GLY A 27 4.71 -4.93 19.02
CA GLY A 27 5.48 -5.20 17.82
C GLY A 27 5.04 -4.25 16.72
N TYR A 28 5.94 -3.90 15.81
CA TYR A 28 5.56 -3.16 14.61
C TYR A 28 4.52 -3.98 13.82
N GLN A 29 3.41 -3.36 13.47
CA GLN A 29 2.41 -3.92 12.56
C GLN A 29 2.48 -3.13 11.25
N VAL A 30 2.37 -3.82 10.11
CA VAL A 30 2.33 -3.17 8.79
C VAL A 30 1.27 -2.08 8.75
N ARG A 31 1.55 -1.04 7.97
CA ARG A 31 0.68 0.14 7.83
C ARG A 31 -0.58 -0.14 6.98
N ALA A 32 -0.61 -1.28 6.30
CA ALA A 32 -1.72 -1.75 5.49
C ALA A 32 -3.00 -1.95 6.32
N THR A 33 -4.12 -1.47 5.79
CA THR A 33 -5.42 -1.42 6.47
C THR A 33 -6.37 -2.54 6.04
N GLN A 34 -6.19 -3.10 4.84
CA GLN A 34 -7.05 -4.14 4.26
C GLN A 34 -6.23 -5.31 3.68
N ILE A 35 -5.50 -5.99 4.56
CA ILE A 35 -4.51 -7.04 4.21
C ILE A 35 -5.17 -8.30 3.61
N THR A 36 -6.47 -8.49 3.82
CA THR A 36 -7.27 -9.51 3.13
C THR A 36 -8.17 -8.86 2.11
N ARG A 37 -8.30 -9.47 0.93
CA ARG A 37 -9.20 -8.97 -0.12
C ARG A 37 -10.66 -8.95 0.36
N ALA A 38 -11.33 -7.81 0.22
CA ALA A 38 -12.72 -7.61 0.59
C ALA A 38 -13.64 -7.80 -0.62
N TRP A 39 -13.99 -9.04 -0.95
CA TRP A 39 -14.81 -9.37 -2.14
C TRP A 39 -16.14 -8.62 -2.20
N SER A 40 -16.76 -8.36 -1.06
CA SER A 40 -18.02 -7.60 -0.97
C SER A 40 -17.89 -6.14 -1.37
N LEU A 41 -16.66 -5.60 -1.44
CA LEU A 41 -16.39 -4.21 -1.82
C LEU A 41 -15.98 -4.07 -3.30
N VAL A 42 -15.87 -5.18 -4.04
CA VAL A 42 -15.42 -5.15 -5.44
C VAL A 42 -16.49 -4.54 -6.34
N THR A 43 -16.11 -3.49 -7.07
CA THR A 43 -16.93 -2.80 -8.07
C THR A 43 -16.44 -3.08 -9.49
N PRO A 44 -17.22 -2.74 -10.55
CA PRO A 44 -16.79 -2.90 -11.94
C PRO A 44 -15.52 -2.10 -12.31
N VAL A 45 -15.37 -0.91 -11.73
CA VAL A 45 -14.14 -0.12 -11.82
C VAL A 45 -13.35 -0.27 -10.53
N LEU A 46 -12.06 -0.60 -10.65
CA LEU A 46 -11.11 -0.56 -9.55
C LEU A 46 -10.01 0.44 -9.88
N THR A 47 -9.39 1.01 -8.84
CA THR A 47 -8.18 1.82 -9.00
C THR A 47 -7.07 1.21 -8.18
N VAL A 48 -5.84 1.30 -8.69
CA VAL A 48 -4.68 0.70 -8.05
C VAL A 48 -3.51 1.68 -8.03
N ASP A 49 -2.69 1.56 -6.99
CA ASP A 49 -1.39 2.21 -6.89
C ASP A 49 -0.40 1.26 -6.19
N LEU A 50 0.88 1.36 -6.57
CA LEU A 50 1.94 0.48 -6.11
C LEU A 50 3.14 1.27 -5.63
N GLU A 51 3.79 0.75 -4.58
CA GLU A 51 5.10 1.24 -4.15
C GLU A 51 6.16 0.17 -4.37
N GLY A 52 7.33 0.60 -4.86
CA GLY A 52 8.40 -0.31 -5.23
C GLY A 52 9.34 -0.70 -4.09
N CYS A 53 9.91 -1.90 -4.18
CA CYS A 53 11.16 -2.31 -3.53
C CYS A 53 12.17 -2.73 -4.61
N GLN A 54 13.45 -2.95 -4.28
CA GLN A 54 14.51 -3.06 -5.29
C GLN A 54 15.35 -4.34 -5.20
N ARG A 55 15.71 -4.84 -6.39
CA ARG A 55 16.81 -5.79 -6.59
C ARG A 55 17.50 -5.49 -7.91
N ASP A 56 18.84 -5.43 -7.92
CA ASP A 56 19.64 -5.24 -9.14
C ASP A 56 19.19 -4.06 -10.01
N ARG A 57 18.84 -2.93 -9.37
CA ARG A 57 18.30 -1.70 -10.01
C ARG A 57 16.94 -1.89 -10.72
N LYS A 58 16.28 -3.03 -10.51
CA LYS A 58 14.90 -3.27 -10.94
C LYS A 58 13.95 -3.07 -9.75
N SER A 59 12.77 -2.52 -10.04
CA SER A 59 11.70 -2.35 -9.07
C SER A 59 10.76 -3.57 -9.08
N PHE A 60 10.39 -4.00 -7.89
CA PHE A 60 9.43 -5.07 -7.60
C PHE A 60 8.34 -4.53 -6.67
N VAL A 61 7.19 -5.20 -6.58
CA VAL A 61 6.03 -4.72 -5.83
C VAL A 61 6.28 -4.77 -4.32
N GLY A 62 6.62 -3.63 -3.70
CA GLY A 62 6.77 -3.52 -2.24
C GLY A 62 5.41 -3.42 -1.54
N SER A 63 4.51 -2.58 -2.05
CA SER A 63 3.12 -2.48 -1.61
C SER A 63 2.18 -2.39 -2.80
N ILE A 64 0.93 -2.82 -2.62
CA ILE A 64 -0.14 -2.63 -3.58
C ILE A 64 -1.43 -2.28 -2.83
N SER A 65 -2.09 -1.21 -3.28
CA SER A 65 -3.40 -0.79 -2.79
C SER A 65 -4.38 -0.72 -3.94
N ILE A 66 -5.56 -1.30 -3.74
CA ILE A 66 -6.70 -1.31 -4.66
C ILE A 66 -7.90 -0.75 -3.92
N CYS A 67 -8.56 0.25 -4.51
CA CYS A 67 -9.81 0.81 -4.01
C CYS A 67 -10.95 0.71 -5.03
N ASN A 68 -12.18 0.80 -4.52
CA ASN A 68 -13.41 0.73 -5.31
C ASN A 68 -13.97 2.12 -5.66
N GLU A 69 -15.11 2.15 -6.34
CA GLU A 69 -15.79 3.39 -6.76
C GLU A 69 -16.31 4.25 -5.58
N GLN A 70 -16.35 3.70 -4.37
CA GLN A 70 -16.70 4.40 -3.12
C GLN A 70 -15.46 4.79 -2.31
N GLU A 71 -14.27 4.74 -2.92
CA GLU A 71 -12.97 5.06 -2.29
C GLU A 71 -12.60 4.13 -1.13
N GLN A 72 -13.24 2.96 -1.03
CA GLN A 72 -12.97 1.99 0.01
C GLN A 72 -11.83 1.07 -0.41
N ALA A 73 -10.94 0.76 0.53
CA ALA A 73 -9.88 -0.23 0.30
C ALA A 73 -10.51 -1.62 0.05
N VAL A 74 -10.26 -2.18 -1.13
CA VAL A 74 -10.60 -3.57 -1.48
C VAL A 74 -9.46 -4.49 -1.08
N TYR A 75 -8.22 -4.04 -1.29
CA TYR A 75 -7.02 -4.78 -0.95
C TYR A 75 -5.86 -3.80 -0.75
N ASP A 76 -5.21 -3.82 0.41
CA ASP A 76 -4.09 -2.93 0.77
C ASP A 76 -3.08 -3.78 1.54
N VAL A 77 -1.92 -4.03 0.93
CA VAL A 77 -0.98 -5.05 1.40
C VAL A 77 0.46 -4.77 1.00
N TYR A 78 1.39 -5.25 1.82
CA TYR A 78 2.83 -5.30 1.53
C TYR A 78 3.28 -6.71 1.12
N GLY A 79 4.21 -6.79 0.16
CA GLY A 79 4.69 -8.04 -0.43
C GLY A 79 6.00 -8.56 0.16
N ASP A 80 5.96 -9.73 0.79
CA ASP A 80 7.15 -10.50 1.16
C ASP A 80 7.64 -11.32 -0.04
N HIS A 81 8.89 -11.11 -0.45
CA HIS A 81 9.54 -11.83 -1.55
C HIS A 81 10.36 -13.03 -1.08
N GLY A 82 10.16 -13.45 0.18
CA GLY A 82 10.87 -14.54 0.78
C GLY A 82 12.25 -14.14 1.29
N GLY A 83 12.73 -14.91 2.27
CA GLY A 83 14.08 -14.77 2.80
C GLY A 83 14.35 -13.44 3.48
N PHE A 84 13.33 -12.74 4.02
CA PHE A 84 13.49 -11.44 4.68
C PHE A 84 14.65 -11.44 5.69
N ARG A 85 15.69 -10.63 5.41
CA ARG A 85 16.93 -10.54 6.20
C ARG A 85 17.61 -11.89 6.47
N THR A 86 17.53 -12.80 5.50
CA THR A 86 18.26 -14.07 5.50
C THR A 86 19.32 -14.05 4.38
N LYS A 87 20.18 -15.08 4.33
CA LYS A 87 21.15 -15.26 3.23
C LYS A 87 20.48 -15.42 1.85
N ASP A 88 19.24 -15.88 1.82
CA ASP A 88 18.47 -16.16 0.60
C ASP A 88 17.53 -14.98 0.24
N GLN A 89 17.76 -13.79 0.82
CA GLN A 89 16.93 -12.62 0.62
C GLN A 89 16.90 -12.20 -0.85
N PHE A 90 15.69 -12.11 -1.42
CA PHE A 90 15.54 -11.67 -2.81
C PHE A 90 15.70 -10.15 -2.96
N ILE A 91 14.98 -9.37 -2.15
CA ILE A 91 15.02 -7.90 -2.20
C ILE A 91 16.28 -7.39 -1.51
N THR A 92 17.10 -6.62 -2.23
CA THR A 92 18.39 -6.10 -1.74
C THR A 92 18.35 -4.60 -1.42
N GLY A 93 17.28 -3.90 -1.80
CA GLY A 93 17.14 -2.47 -1.57
C GLY A 93 15.70 -2.02 -1.32
N LEU A 94 15.59 -0.91 -0.60
CA LEU A 94 14.37 -0.12 -0.49
C LEU A 94 14.34 0.95 -1.59
N PRO A 95 13.18 1.56 -1.85
CA PRO A 95 13.14 2.76 -2.68
C PRO A 95 14.06 3.87 -2.11
N PRO A 96 14.53 4.82 -2.94
CA PRO A 96 15.38 5.90 -2.47
C PRO A 96 14.70 6.67 -1.34
N LYS A 97 15.36 6.78 -0.19
CA LYS A 97 14.79 7.46 1.00
C LYS A 97 14.37 8.90 0.73
N SER A 98 15.08 9.59 -0.17
CA SER A 98 14.77 10.96 -0.58
C SER A 98 13.41 11.10 -1.28
N LEU A 99 12.84 10.01 -1.80
CA LEU A 99 11.55 10.00 -2.48
C LEU A 99 10.39 9.60 -1.54
N ASN A 100 10.67 9.09 -0.34
CA ASN A 100 9.67 8.74 0.68
C ASN A 100 8.47 7.91 0.13
N LEU A 101 8.78 6.87 -0.64
CA LEU A 101 7.84 6.01 -1.38
C LEU A 101 7.10 4.97 -0.51
N GLY A 102 6.85 5.25 0.77
CA GLY A 102 5.92 4.47 1.59
C GLY A 102 6.28 3.00 1.93
N VAL A 103 7.46 2.49 1.56
CA VAL A 103 7.92 1.12 1.83
C VAL A 103 9.22 1.09 2.63
N ASP A 104 9.18 0.44 3.79
CA ASP A 104 10.35 0.16 4.63
C ASP A 104 10.58 -1.34 4.82
N TRP A 105 11.77 -1.69 5.31
CA TRP A 105 12.08 -3.09 5.64
C TRP A 105 11.09 -3.69 6.64
N ALA A 106 10.56 -2.90 7.56
CA ALA A 106 9.59 -3.40 8.51
C ALA A 106 8.28 -3.79 7.82
N ASP A 107 7.89 -3.14 6.73
CA ASP A 107 6.66 -3.48 6.01
C ASP A 107 6.77 -4.77 5.20
N LEU A 108 7.97 -5.10 4.71
CA LEU A 108 8.22 -6.31 3.91
C LEU A 108 8.39 -7.57 4.77
N ASN A 109 8.32 -7.45 6.09
CA ASN A 109 8.53 -8.55 7.01
C ASN A 109 7.21 -9.32 7.25
N PRO A 110 7.15 -10.64 6.97
CA PRO A 110 5.94 -11.42 7.21
C PRO A 110 5.51 -11.46 8.68
N LYS A 111 6.44 -11.30 9.64
CA LYS A 111 6.12 -11.18 11.08
C LYS A 111 5.32 -9.94 11.42
N ASN A 112 5.37 -8.92 10.57
CA ASN A 112 4.67 -7.66 10.75
C ASN A 112 3.35 -7.63 9.98
N GLY A 113 3.07 -8.63 9.13
CA GLY A 113 1.82 -8.75 8.36
C GLY A 113 2.01 -8.73 6.84
N ALA A 114 3.23 -8.63 6.33
CA ALA A 114 3.50 -8.76 4.89
C ALA A 114 3.01 -10.13 4.38
N LYS A 115 2.48 -10.17 3.16
CA LYS A 115 1.96 -11.38 2.53
C LYS A 115 2.93 -11.91 1.49
N PRO A 116 3.03 -13.25 1.31
CA PRO A 116 3.84 -13.82 0.23
C PRO A 116 3.46 -13.18 -1.10
N ILE A 117 4.43 -12.66 -1.84
CA ILE A 117 4.18 -11.87 -3.05
C ILE A 117 3.40 -12.68 -4.11
N LYS A 118 3.60 -13.99 -4.16
CA LYS A 118 2.80 -14.89 -5.00
C LYS A 118 1.30 -14.81 -4.67
N GLU A 119 0.93 -14.91 -3.40
CA GLU A 119 -0.46 -14.79 -2.93
C GLU A 119 -1.03 -13.40 -3.25
N VAL A 120 -0.22 -12.35 -3.07
CA VAL A 120 -0.60 -10.98 -3.40
C VAL A 120 -0.96 -10.86 -4.87
N LEU A 121 -0.10 -11.32 -5.77
CA LEU A 121 -0.31 -11.20 -7.22
C LEU A 121 -1.42 -12.12 -7.74
N GLU A 122 -1.62 -13.31 -7.16
CA GLU A 122 -2.77 -14.17 -7.48
C GLU A 122 -4.10 -13.50 -7.11
N ASN A 123 -4.15 -12.75 -6.00
CA ASN A 123 -5.33 -11.98 -5.63
C ASN A 123 -5.55 -10.79 -6.58
N VAL A 124 -4.48 -10.09 -6.96
CA VAL A 124 -4.53 -8.99 -7.93
C VAL A 124 -5.04 -9.48 -9.29
N ALA A 125 -4.54 -10.61 -9.78
CA ALA A 125 -5.00 -11.21 -11.04
C ALA A 125 -6.53 -11.42 -11.05
N LYS A 126 -7.08 -12.01 -9.98
CA LYS A 126 -8.54 -12.24 -9.85
C LYS A 126 -9.34 -10.95 -9.70
N LEU A 127 -8.77 -9.94 -9.04
CA LEU A 127 -9.39 -8.62 -8.92
C LEU A 127 -9.38 -7.87 -10.26
N PHE A 128 -8.40 -8.09 -11.12
CA PHE A 128 -8.28 -7.39 -12.39
C PHE A 128 -9.07 -8.03 -13.52
N GLU A 129 -9.23 -9.36 -13.50
CA GLU A 129 -9.88 -10.13 -14.56
C GLU A 129 -11.24 -9.56 -14.98
N GLY A 130 -11.34 -9.17 -16.26
CA GLY A 130 -12.56 -8.64 -16.87
C GLY A 130 -13.03 -7.28 -16.35
N ARG A 131 -12.18 -6.52 -15.63
CA ARG A 131 -12.55 -5.23 -15.03
C ARG A 131 -11.85 -4.05 -15.69
N THR A 132 -12.44 -2.87 -15.47
CA THR A 132 -11.75 -1.60 -15.71
C THR A 132 -10.83 -1.30 -14.54
N VAL A 133 -9.55 -1.13 -14.80
CA VAL A 133 -8.55 -0.79 -13.78
C VAL A 133 -7.91 0.55 -14.13
N VAL A 134 -8.05 1.50 -13.22
CA VAL A 134 -7.48 2.85 -13.33
C VAL A 134 -6.10 2.88 -12.68
N PHE A 135 -5.15 3.45 -13.38
CA PHE A 135 -3.78 3.68 -12.96
C PHE A 135 -3.45 5.17 -13.04
N HIS A 136 -2.46 5.61 -12.27
CA HIS A 136 -1.83 6.90 -12.55
C HIS A 136 -0.79 6.79 -13.64
N ASP A 137 0.19 5.90 -13.52
CA ASP A 137 1.18 5.60 -14.56
C ASP A 137 1.20 4.09 -14.82
N TYR A 138 0.30 3.66 -15.72
CA TYR A 138 0.11 2.24 -16.02
C TYR A 138 1.42 1.55 -16.45
N LYS A 139 2.28 2.26 -17.19
CA LYS A 139 3.51 1.67 -17.72
C LYS A 139 4.49 1.32 -16.60
N SER A 140 4.66 2.23 -15.63
CA SER A 140 5.53 1.99 -14.49
C SER A 140 4.99 0.89 -13.58
N ASP A 141 3.69 0.94 -13.27
CA ASP A 141 3.01 -0.04 -12.43
C ASP A 141 3.03 -1.45 -13.03
N ARG A 142 2.68 -1.55 -14.32
CA ARG A 142 2.74 -2.81 -15.07
C ARG A 142 4.14 -3.40 -15.06
N ARG A 143 5.18 -2.60 -15.29
CA ARG A 143 6.56 -3.10 -15.28
C ARG A 143 6.94 -3.72 -13.94
N MET A 144 6.49 -3.12 -12.84
CA MET A 144 6.75 -3.60 -11.48
C MET A 144 5.97 -4.90 -11.19
N MET A 145 4.70 -4.96 -11.58
CA MET A 145 3.88 -6.16 -11.48
C MET A 145 4.44 -7.29 -12.34
N ASP A 146 4.81 -7.05 -13.59
CA ASP A 146 5.36 -8.05 -14.50
C ASP A 146 6.70 -8.59 -13.97
N ALA A 147 7.58 -7.73 -13.44
CA ALA A 147 8.85 -8.14 -12.84
C ALA A 147 8.63 -9.07 -11.62
N SER A 148 7.66 -8.75 -10.77
CA SER A 148 7.34 -9.52 -9.58
C SER A 148 6.61 -10.83 -9.92
N SER A 149 5.72 -10.77 -10.91
CA SER A 149 4.95 -11.89 -11.43
C SER A 149 5.85 -12.95 -12.08
N ALA A 150 6.82 -12.50 -12.88
CA ALA A 150 7.82 -13.39 -13.50
C ALA A 150 8.67 -14.15 -12.46
N MET A 151 8.93 -13.56 -11.30
CA MET A 151 9.69 -14.21 -10.23
C MET A 151 8.91 -15.36 -9.58
N CYS A 152 7.58 -15.22 -9.41
CA CYS A 152 6.76 -16.20 -8.71
C CYS A 152 5.86 -17.05 -9.60
N GLY A 153 5.95 -16.90 -10.93
CA GLY A 153 5.19 -17.66 -11.91
C GLY A 153 3.69 -17.34 -11.90
N VAL A 154 3.32 -16.10 -11.56
CA VAL A 154 1.93 -15.62 -11.65
C VAL A 154 1.77 -14.87 -12.97
N GLN A 155 0.59 -14.95 -13.58
CA GLN A 155 0.24 -14.17 -14.77
C GLN A 155 -0.87 -13.19 -14.41
N ILE A 156 -0.65 -11.90 -14.69
CA ILE A 156 -1.71 -10.89 -14.62
C ILE A 156 -2.46 -10.91 -15.96
N PRO A 157 -3.81 -10.98 -15.96
CA PRO A 157 -4.60 -11.19 -17.17
C PRO A 157 -4.81 -9.89 -17.94
N TRP A 158 -3.71 -9.23 -18.33
CA TRP A 158 -3.69 -7.90 -18.96
C TRP A 158 -4.55 -7.78 -20.21
N ASP A 159 -4.78 -8.88 -20.92
CA ASP A 159 -5.63 -9.00 -22.11
C ASP A 159 -7.12 -8.82 -21.82
N THR A 160 -7.54 -9.10 -20.58
CA THR A 160 -8.94 -8.92 -20.13
C THR A 160 -9.16 -7.62 -19.36
N VAL A 161 -8.08 -6.89 -19.04
CA VAL A 161 -8.14 -5.66 -18.25
C VAL A 161 -8.38 -4.47 -19.16
N THR A 162 -9.45 -3.73 -18.89
CA THR A 162 -9.68 -2.44 -19.54
C THR A 162 -8.92 -1.36 -18.77
N VAL A 163 -7.82 -0.87 -19.34
CA VAL A 163 -6.94 0.09 -18.66
C VAL A 163 -7.42 1.52 -18.85
N ARG A 164 -7.39 2.31 -17.77
CA ARG A 164 -7.50 3.78 -17.81
C ARG A 164 -6.25 4.38 -17.16
N ASP A 165 -5.58 5.28 -17.86
CA ASP A 165 -4.32 5.88 -17.40
C ASP A 165 -4.51 7.39 -17.22
N THR A 166 -4.53 7.85 -15.97
CA THR A 166 -4.79 9.26 -15.67
C THR A 166 -3.62 10.18 -16.02
N GLN A 167 -2.37 9.69 -16.04
CA GLN A 167 -1.23 10.49 -16.50
C GLN A 167 -1.27 10.72 -18.01
N ARG A 168 -1.87 9.81 -18.78
CA ARG A 168 -1.94 9.92 -20.25
C ARG A 168 -3.19 10.62 -20.78
N PHE A 169 -4.21 10.81 -19.95
CA PHE A 169 -5.43 11.50 -20.33
C PHE A 169 -5.16 12.90 -20.90
N SER A 170 -5.66 13.17 -22.10
CA SER A 170 -5.40 14.43 -22.81
C SER A 170 -5.82 15.67 -22.02
N GLY A 171 -6.94 15.59 -21.29
CA GLY A 171 -7.48 16.69 -20.48
C GLY A 171 -6.56 17.14 -19.33
N TYR A 172 -5.60 16.30 -18.93
CA TYR A 172 -4.64 16.60 -17.87
C TYR A 172 -3.25 17.01 -18.37
N GLN A 173 -2.95 16.88 -19.67
CA GLN A 173 -1.63 17.22 -20.20
C GLN A 173 -1.26 18.70 -20.02
N LYS A 174 -2.24 19.59 -19.90
CA LYS A 174 -2.01 21.00 -19.58
C LYS A 174 -1.32 21.24 -18.23
N TYR A 175 -1.32 20.25 -17.34
CA TYR A 175 -0.62 20.30 -16.04
C TYR A 175 0.76 19.62 -16.07
N ALA A 176 1.18 19.09 -17.23
CA ALA A 176 2.46 18.41 -17.36
C ALA A 176 3.64 19.40 -17.23
N CYS A 177 4.68 18.97 -16.52
CA CYS A 177 5.96 19.65 -16.51
C CYS A 177 6.97 18.81 -17.31
N GLY A 178 7.06 19.06 -18.62
CA GLY A 178 7.92 18.33 -19.54
C GLY A 178 7.22 17.13 -20.21
N SER A 179 8.00 16.15 -20.65
CA SER A 179 7.55 15.06 -21.54
C SER A 179 6.85 13.89 -20.85
N ASN A 180 6.88 13.81 -19.52
CA ASN A 180 6.48 12.62 -18.76
C ASN A 180 5.03 12.68 -18.24
N GLY A 181 4.21 13.58 -18.79
CA GLY A 181 2.87 13.85 -18.29
C GLY A 181 2.85 14.57 -16.93
N PRO A 182 1.66 14.90 -16.41
CA PRO A 182 1.50 15.53 -15.11
C PRO A 182 1.73 14.52 -13.97
N ALA A 183 2.43 14.95 -12.91
CA ALA A 183 2.58 14.14 -11.70
C ALA A 183 1.28 14.10 -10.88
N LEU A 184 1.01 12.99 -10.19
CA LEU A 184 -0.20 12.81 -9.37
C LEU A 184 -0.37 13.95 -8.36
N LYS A 185 0.70 14.36 -7.66
CA LYS A 185 0.64 15.50 -6.72
C LYS A 185 0.17 16.80 -7.35
N VAL A 186 0.57 17.05 -8.60
CA VAL A 186 0.16 18.26 -9.32
C VAL A 186 -1.32 18.17 -9.65
N LEU A 187 -1.80 17.02 -10.12
CA LEU A 187 -3.22 16.83 -10.40
C LEU A 187 -4.08 16.85 -9.12
N ALA A 188 -3.62 16.23 -8.04
CA ALA A 188 -4.30 16.28 -6.75
C ALA A 188 -4.48 17.72 -6.26
N GLN A 189 -3.46 18.56 -6.42
CA GLN A 189 -3.54 19.97 -6.05
C GLN A 189 -4.41 20.78 -7.02
N GLN A 190 -4.18 20.67 -8.32
CA GLN A 190 -4.76 21.56 -9.33
C GLN A 190 -6.16 21.15 -9.79
N VAL A 191 -6.48 19.85 -9.75
CA VAL A 191 -7.75 19.29 -10.22
C VAL A 191 -8.65 18.93 -9.05
N LEU A 192 -8.11 18.32 -7.99
CA LEU A 192 -8.88 17.88 -6.83
C LEU A 192 -8.88 18.89 -5.67
N ASN A 193 -8.10 19.98 -5.75
CA ASN A 193 -7.93 20.98 -4.69
C ASN A 193 -7.42 20.39 -3.36
N ILE A 194 -6.66 19.29 -3.40
CA ILE A 194 -6.09 18.65 -2.22
C ILE A 194 -4.73 19.30 -1.93
N GLN A 195 -4.66 20.11 -0.89
CA GLN A 195 -3.41 20.72 -0.42
C GLN A 195 -2.61 19.71 0.42
N GLY A 196 -1.29 19.78 0.34
CA GLY A 196 -0.38 18.92 1.11
C GLY A 196 -0.35 17.44 0.68
N PHE A 197 -0.82 17.13 -0.52
CA PHE A 197 -0.78 15.78 -1.07
C PHE A 197 0.67 15.29 -1.19
N GLN A 198 0.97 14.11 -0.61
CA GLN A 198 2.30 13.50 -0.53
C GLN A 198 3.37 14.29 0.24
N GLU A 199 3.06 15.40 0.93
CA GLU A 199 4.06 16.15 1.73
C GLU A 199 4.65 15.32 2.86
N ASN A 200 3.86 14.41 3.44
CA ASN A 200 4.28 13.48 4.49
C ASN A 200 4.71 12.11 3.94
N GLY A 201 5.01 12.03 2.65
CA GLY A 201 5.36 10.79 1.95
C GLY A 201 4.19 10.13 1.23
N HIS A 202 4.55 9.14 0.43
CA HIS A 202 3.61 8.37 -0.35
C HIS A 202 2.89 7.32 0.49
N ARG A 203 1.64 7.06 0.12
CA ARG A 203 0.81 6.00 0.67
C ARG A 203 -0.05 5.46 -0.46
N SER A 204 0.20 4.23 -0.86
CA SER A 204 -0.46 3.64 -2.04
C SER A 204 -1.98 3.74 -1.99
N LEU A 205 -2.61 3.53 -0.82
CA LEU A 205 -4.07 3.67 -0.72
C LEU A 205 -4.57 5.10 -0.98
N THR A 206 -3.87 6.10 -0.43
CA THR A 206 -4.21 7.52 -0.66
C THR A 206 -4.04 7.88 -2.14
N ASP A 207 -2.99 7.36 -2.77
CA ASP A 207 -2.65 7.62 -4.17
C ASP A 207 -3.63 6.93 -5.12
N ALA A 208 -4.05 5.69 -4.81
CA ALA A 208 -5.13 4.99 -5.51
C ALA A 208 -6.46 5.75 -5.41
N VAL A 209 -6.83 6.25 -4.23
CA VAL A 209 -8.06 7.06 -4.06
C VAL A 209 -7.99 8.37 -4.84
N ALA A 210 -6.85 9.08 -4.82
CA ALA A 210 -6.69 10.29 -5.62
C ALA A 210 -6.78 10.01 -7.13
N THR A 211 -6.17 8.91 -7.58
CA THR A 211 -6.26 8.43 -8.96
C THR A 211 -7.69 8.14 -9.37
N TYR A 212 -8.48 7.48 -8.50
CA TYR A 212 -9.89 7.24 -8.74
C TYR A 212 -10.67 8.55 -8.86
N ARG A 213 -10.45 9.49 -7.95
CA ARG A 213 -11.12 10.80 -7.97
C ARG A 213 -10.84 11.58 -9.25
N LEU A 214 -9.63 11.49 -9.79
CA LEU A 214 -9.29 12.08 -11.09
C LEU A 214 -10.12 11.43 -12.20
N TYR A 215 -10.10 10.10 -12.30
CA TYR A 215 -10.91 9.38 -13.28
C TYR A 215 -12.40 9.70 -13.14
N ALA A 216 -12.95 9.66 -11.92
CA ALA A 216 -14.36 9.90 -11.65
C ALA A 216 -14.80 11.32 -12.06
N ARG A 217 -13.94 12.33 -11.85
CA ARG A 217 -14.21 13.73 -12.21
C ARG A 217 -14.45 13.91 -13.71
N GLU A 218 -13.67 13.21 -14.53
CA GLU A 218 -13.70 13.33 -15.99
C GLU A 218 -14.17 12.03 -16.66
N LYS A 219 -14.95 11.19 -15.94
CA LYS A 219 -15.26 9.80 -16.33
C LYS A 219 -15.75 9.69 -17.77
N ARG A 220 -16.68 10.56 -18.17
CA ARG A 220 -17.20 10.60 -19.54
C ARG A 220 -16.10 10.83 -20.58
N ALA A 221 -15.22 11.79 -20.36
CA ALA A 221 -14.13 12.08 -21.29
C ALA A 221 -13.07 10.96 -21.30
N PHE A 222 -12.81 10.32 -20.16
CA PHE A 222 -11.98 9.11 -20.11
C PHE A 222 -12.57 7.98 -20.94
N GLU A 223 -13.88 7.71 -20.81
CA GLU A 223 -14.54 6.65 -21.59
C GLU A 223 -14.62 6.99 -23.08
N GLU A 224 -14.72 8.26 -23.45
CA GLU A 224 -14.64 8.70 -24.86
C GLU A 224 -13.21 8.52 -25.43
N GLU A 225 -12.17 8.85 -24.66
CA GLU A 225 -10.76 8.79 -25.12
C GLU A 225 -10.19 7.36 -25.11
N PHE A 226 -10.48 6.58 -24.07
CA PHE A 226 -9.92 5.24 -23.86
C PHE A 226 -10.91 4.10 -24.15
N GLY A 227 -12.20 4.39 -24.29
CA GLY A 227 -13.25 3.40 -24.57
C GLY A 227 -13.56 3.25 -26.06
N ALA A 228 -13.02 4.11 -26.93
CA ALA A 228 -12.99 3.87 -28.37
C ALA A 228 -11.96 2.77 -28.67
N SER A 229 -12.38 1.50 -28.58
CA SER A 229 -11.61 0.32 -29.01
C SER A 229 -12.56 -0.69 -29.63
#